data_AF-A0A5S9M1A8-F1
#
_entry.id   AF-A0A5S9M1A8-F1
#
_cell.length_a   1.000
_cell.length_b   1.000
_cell.length_c   1.000
_cell.angle_alpha   90.00
_cell.angle_beta   90.00
_cell.angle_gamma   90.00
#
_symmetry.space_group_name_H-M   'P 1'
#
loop_
_entity.id
_entity.type
_entity.pdbx_description
1 polymer ?
#
loop_
_entity_poly.entity_id
_entity_poly.type
_entity_poly.pdbx_seq_one_letter_code
_entity_poly.pdbx_strand_id
1 'polypeptide(L)' 'MSIEVGSKLQGKVTGITNFGAFVELPGGSTGLVHISEVADNYVKDINEHLKVGEQVEVKVINVEKRR' A
#
# COMPACT_ATOMS: atom_id res chain seq x y z
N MET A 1 4.05 18.72 0.10
CA MET A 1 2.89 17.97 -0.44
C MET A 1 2.08 17.45 0.73
N SER A 2 0.82 17.87 0.84
CA SER A 2 -0.10 17.35 1.84
C SER A 2 -0.70 16.06 1.28
N ILE A 3 -0.38 14.91 1.88
CA ILE A 3 -1.08 13.67 1.56
C ILE A 3 -2.44 13.76 2.24
N GLU A 4 -3.50 13.74 1.45
CA GLU A 4 -4.87 13.84 1.93
C GLU A 4 -5.55 12.47 1.87
N VAL A 5 -6.29 12.12 2.91
CA VAL A 5 -7.08 10.88 2.96
C VAL A 5 -8.08 10.88 1.81
N GLY A 6 -8.12 9.78 1.06
CA GLY A 6 -8.94 9.63 -0.14
C GLY A 6 -8.20 9.92 -1.45
N SER A 7 -7.00 10.50 -1.40
CA SER A 7 -6.18 10.69 -2.60
C SER A 7 -5.71 9.35 -3.16
N LYS A 8 -5.77 9.23 -4.49
CA LYS A 8 -5.19 8.12 -5.25
C LYS A 8 -3.80 8.52 -5.71
N LEU A 9 -2.81 7.71 -5.37
CA LEU A 9 -1.42 7.93 -5.71
C LEU A 9 -0.86 6.67 -6.37
N GLN A 10 0.02 6.85 -7.34
CA GLN A 10 0.79 5.74 -7.89
C GLN A 10 1.95 5.46 -6.95
N GLY A 11 1.95 4.26 -6.37
CA GLY A 11 3.02 3.76 -5.53
C GLY A 11 3.73 2.60 -6.19
N LYS A 12 4.98 2.36 -5.79
CA LYS A 12 5.75 1.20 -6.21
C LYS A 12 5.77 0.20 -5.08
N VAL A 13 5.44 -1.06 -5.35
CA VAL A 13 5.57 -2.11 -4.34
C VAL A 13 7.06 -2.36 -4.10
N THR A 14 7.53 -2.06 -2.90
CA THR A 14 8.95 -2.26 -2.53
C THR A 14 9.18 -3.57 -1.80
N GLY A 15 8.13 -4.14 -1.22
CA GLY A 15 8.20 -5.42 -0.53
C GLY A 15 6.81 -6.00 -0.30
N ILE A 16 6.73 -7.32 -0.23
CA ILE A 16 5.50 -8.04 0.07
C ILE A 16 5.84 -9.05 1.17
N THR A 17 4.96 -9.19 2.14
CA THR A 17 5.09 -10.14 3.25
C THR A 17 3.80 -10.95 3.39
N ASN A 18 3.84 -12.05 4.12
CA ASN A 18 2.65 -12.89 4.34
C ASN A 18 1.51 -12.16 5.08
N PHE A 19 1.79 -11.02 5.71
CA PHE A 19 0.82 -10.22 6.45
C PHE A 19 0.49 -8.87 5.79
N GLY A 20 1.09 -8.54 4.65
CA GLY A 20 0.82 -7.26 3.97
C GLY A 20 1.75 -6.93 2.80
N ALA A 21 1.62 -5.73 2.27
CA ALA A 21 2.45 -5.21 1.19
C ALA A 21 2.96 -3.80 1.52
N PHE A 22 4.23 -3.56 1.26
CA PHE A 22 4.88 -2.27 1.38
C PHE A 22 4.83 -1.56 0.03
N VAL A 23 4.24 -0.38 0.03
CA VAL A 23 4.11 0.47 -1.15
C VAL A 23 4.81 1.80 -0.85
N GLU A 24 5.81 2.11 -1.64
CA GLU A 24 6.50 3.39 -1.57
C GLU A 24 5.78 4.40 -2.45
N LEU A 25 5.42 5.53 -1.85
CA LEU A 25 4.75 6.63 -2.51
C LEU A 25 5.75 7.72 -2.92
N PRO A 26 5.49 8.42 -4.03
CA PRO A 26 6.26 9.57 -4.43
C PRO A 26 6.19 10.66 -3.34
N GLY A 27 7.34 11.19 -2.95
CA GLY A 27 7.46 12.15 -1.85
C GLY A 27 8.03 11.57 -0.55
N GLY A 28 8.61 10.36 -0.59
CA GLY A 28 9.31 9.74 0.54
C GLY A 28 8.37 9.17 1.60
N SER A 29 7.09 9.01 1.27
CA SER A 29 6.10 8.40 2.16
C SER A 29 6.02 6.91 1.89
N THR A 30 5.97 6.10 2.94
CA THR A 30 5.82 4.64 2.83
C THR A 30 4.47 4.24 3.38
N GLY A 31 3.67 3.54 2.58
CA GLY A 31 2.41 2.93 2.98
C GLY A 31 2.61 1.45 3.23
N LEU A 32 2.03 0.95 4.32
CA LEU A 32 1.89 -0.49 4.57
C LEU A 32 0.42 -0.83 4.39
N VAL A 33 0.14 -1.76 3.48
CA VAL A 33 -1.20 -2.31 3.28
C VAL A 33 -1.26 -3.63 4.00
N HIS A 34 -2.11 -3.74 5.03
CA HIS A 34 -2.27 -4.99 5.77
C HIS A 34 -3.03 -5.99 4.91
N ILE A 35 -2.70 -7.28 4.95
CA ILE A 35 -3.38 -8.30 4.12
C ILE A 35 -4.91 -8.34 4.37
N SER A 36 -5.34 -7.99 5.59
CA SER A 36 -6.74 -7.84 5.96
C SER A 36 -7.45 -6.67 5.29
N GLU A 37 -6.72 -5.66 4.81
CA GLU A 37 -7.25 -4.53 4.03
C GLU A 37 -7.11 -4.73 2.53
N VAL A 38 -6.31 -5.71 2.08
CA VAL A 38 -6.12 -6.00 0.64
C VAL A 38 -7.37 -6.66 0.05
N ALA A 39 -8.09 -7.49 0.81
CA ALA A 39 -9.38 -8.04 0.40
C ALA A 39 -10.24 -8.45 1.60
N ASP A 40 -11.57 -8.33 1.46
CA ASP A 40 -12.59 -8.91 2.35
C ASP A 40 -12.55 -10.45 2.40
N ASN A 41 -11.80 -11.07 1.48
CA ASN A 41 -11.62 -12.52 1.39
C ASN A 41 -10.20 -12.92 1.76
N TYR A 42 -10.04 -14.16 2.24
CA TYR A 42 -8.73 -14.73 2.59
C TYR A 42 -7.81 -14.75 1.37
N VAL A 43 -6.87 -13.79 1.30
CA VAL A 43 -5.82 -13.76 0.29
C VAL A 43 -4.80 -14.84 0.66
N LYS A 44 -4.83 -15.95 -0.07
CA LYS A 44 -3.92 -17.08 0.16
C LYS A 44 -2.48 -16.75 -0.22
N ASP A 45 -2.33 -15.96 -1.30
CA ASP A 45 -1.04 -15.45 -1.76
C ASP A 45 -1.19 -14.01 -2.30
N ILE A 46 -0.70 -13.06 -1.51
CA ILE A 46 -0.66 -11.64 -1.91
C ILE A 46 0.33 -11.41 -3.07
N ASN A 47 1.30 -12.32 -3.25
CA ASN A 47 2.26 -12.30 -4.36
C ASN A 47 1.63 -12.54 -5.74
N GLU A 48 0.45 -13.16 -5.81
CA GLU A 48 -0.28 -13.29 -7.08
C GLU A 48 -1.05 -12.01 -7.45
N HIS A 49 -1.37 -11.17 -6.45
CA HIS A 49 -2.16 -9.94 -6.64
C HIS A 49 -1.28 -8.69 -6.72
N LEU A 50 -0.14 -8.70 -6.04
CA LEU A 50 0.82 -7.62 -5.98
C LEU A 50 2.20 -8.20 -6.27
N LYS A 51 3.02 -7.45 -7.00
CA LYS A 51 4.38 -7.88 -7.35
C LYS A 51 5.41 -6.84 -6.94
N VAL A 52 6.48 -7.27 -6.28
CA VAL A 52 7.57 -6.36 -5.91
C VAL A 52 8.16 -5.74 -7.16
N GLY A 53 8.25 -4.41 -7.18
CA GLY A 53 8.72 -3.64 -8.32
C GLY A 53 7.62 -3.16 -9.27
N GLU A 54 6.39 -3.65 -9.12
CA GLU A 54 5.25 -3.22 -9.92
C GLU A 54 4.69 -1.87 -9.43
N GLN A 55 4.17 -1.08 -10.36
CA GLN A 55 3.46 0.16 -10.06
C GLN A 55 1.99 -0.14 -9.85
N VAL A 56 1.49 0.24 -8.68
CA VAL A 56 0.10 0.02 -8.28
C VAL A 56 -0.53 1.34 -7.87
N GLU A 57 -1.80 1.54 -8.21
CA GLU A 57 -2.58 2.68 -7.72
C GLU A 57 -3.07 2.35 -6.30
N VAL A 58 -2.61 3.12 -5.33
CA VAL A 58 -3.05 3.00 -3.93
C VAL A 58 -3.89 4.21 -3.54
N LYS A 59 -4.92 3.96 -2.75
CA LYS A 59 -5.75 5.00 -2.15
C LYS A 59 -5.31 5.20 -0.71
N VAL A 60 -5.08 6.45 -0.34
CA VAL A 60 -4.76 6.81 1.03
C VAL A 60 -6.01 6.61 1.89
N ILE A 61 -5.98 5.62 2.78
CA ILE A 61 -7.10 5.27 3.66
C ILE A 61 -7.03 6.05 4.97
N ASN A 62 -5.82 6.29 5.47
CA ASN A 62 -5.58 7.10 6.65
C ASN A 62 -4.16 7.70 6.58
N VAL A 63 -3.96 8.90 7.13
CA VAL A 63 -2.65 9.54 7.26
C VAL A 63 -2.45 9.88 8.72
N GLU A 64 -1.70 9.03 9.43
CA GLU A 64 -1.34 9.30 10.80
C GLU A 64 -0.10 10.19 10.84
N LYS A 65 -0.31 11.51 10.91
CA LYS A 65 0.75 12.46 11.25
C LYS A 65 1.06 12.30 12.74
N ARG A 66 2.09 11.52 13.07
CA ARG A 66 2.68 11.55 14.42
C ARG A 66 3.17 12.98 14.66
N ARG A 67 2.44 13.73 15.51
CA ARG A 67 2.83 15.05 15.99
C ARG A 67 3.97 14.94 16.99
#